data_AF-A0A2G8JSN6-F1
#
_entry.id   AF-A0A2G8JSN6-F1
#
_cell.length_a   1.000
_cell.length_b   1.000
_cell.length_c   1.000
_cell.angle_alpha   90.00
_cell.angle_beta   90.00
_cell.angle_gamma   90.00
#
_symmetry.space_group_name_H-M   'P 1'
#
loop_
_entity.id
_entity.type
_entity.pdbx_description
1 polymer ?
#
loop_
_entity_poly.entity_id
_entity_poly.type
_entity_poly.pdbx_seq_one_letter_code
_entity_poly.pdbx_strand_id
1 'polypeptide(L)'
;MPLLKTSTLDLEEPKQNVFVTQLGDHTRNEEDELPPEDVNKYPIVKESAAQLIETGLNTTQKTLLLKREVEVEQVTEELRVKRAEFQQRMEYCERRRGDLQQRQQEMKDRVKKFEKFIDETEAKRRRAIHKYQTELKLKEQKESELDQLLTQLDELKDRHAFLDERIQKHKKFEVYLMKVLDHVPENYLEVNDSMLRAIMDRHRTLAATNRSLVERVQDMYDGVESATKELNQIKTNHVQKKLVINKQLAELQNIQEERTDMNTQLEEMFFTDMTSFRDQNELLGRIKMAINNVSEKCVKAQDPPLNSLEYEEKLSLIMAFLVDKIAVERMARLGFDGDMYTLDSRRKSATSSKS
;
A
#
# COMPACT_ATOMS: atom_id res chain seq x y z
N MET A 1 30.82 33.23 12.86
CA MET A 1 31.83 33.90 13.70
C MET A 1 32.85 34.57 12.79
N PRO A 2 33.19 35.83 13.07
CA PRO A 2 33.84 36.74 12.14
C PRO A 2 35.35 36.51 12.05
N LEU A 3 35.86 36.95 10.90
CA LEU A 3 37.27 37.10 10.51
C LEU A 3 38.16 37.54 11.67
N LEU A 4 39.05 36.65 12.12
CA LEU A 4 40.20 37.04 12.95
C LEU A 4 41.47 36.97 12.11
N LYS A 5 41.93 38.18 11.80
CA LYS A 5 43.16 38.53 11.10
C LYS A 5 44.33 37.75 11.68
N THR A 6 45.04 37.04 10.82
CA THR A 6 46.40 36.57 11.11
C THR A 6 47.33 37.78 11.13
N SER A 7 47.52 38.37 12.31
CA SER A 7 48.62 39.29 12.54
C SER A 7 49.91 38.45 12.65
N THR A 8 50.61 38.29 11.53
CA THR A 8 52.00 37.87 11.54
C THR A 8 52.79 38.99 12.22
N LEU A 9 53.24 38.72 13.44
CA LEU A 9 54.16 39.60 14.14
C LEU A 9 55.54 39.33 13.53
N ASP A 10 55.93 40.14 12.54
CA ASP A 10 57.31 40.17 12.05
C ASP A 10 58.19 40.73 13.17
N LEU A 11 58.80 39.82 13.95
CA LEU A 11 59.82 40.17 14.93
C LEU A 11 61.11 40.45 14.16
N GLU A 12 61.47 41.73 14.08
CA GLU A 12 62.79 42.16 13.65
C GLU A 12 63.88 41.36 14.38
N GLU A 13 64.87 40.87 13.63
CA GLU A 13 66.02 40.16 14.18
C GLU A 13 66.79 41.02 15.20
N PRO A 14 67.36 40.43 16.26
CA PRO A 14 68.04 41.17 17.30
C PRO A 14 69.26 41.92 16.72
N LYS A 15 69.22 43.25 16.78
CA LYS A 15 70.33 44.14 16.39
C LYS A 15 71.60 43.76 17.16
N GLN A 16 72.53 43.13 16.45
CA GLN A 16 73.87 42.84 16.91
C GLN A 16 74.67 44.15 16.81
N ASN A 17 74.86 44.85 17.92
CA ASN A 17 75.77 45.99 17.97
C ASN A 17 77.21 45.46 17.88
N VAL A 18 77.71 45.31 16.65
CA VAL A 18 79.09 44.97 16.35
C VAL A 18 79.90 46.26 16.35
N PHE A 19 80.72 46.47 17.38
CA PHE A 19 81.78 47.47 17.33
C PHE A 19 82.95 46.91 16.52
N VAL A 20 83.00 47.32 15.25
CA VAL A 20 84.14 47.12 14.36
C VAL A 20 85.01 48.37 14.42
N THR A 21 86.19 48.29 15.04
CA THR A 21 87.27 49.26 14.80
C THR A 21 88.11 48.75 13.63
N GLN A 22 87.67 49.07 12.42
CA GLN A 22 88.51 49.04 11.22
C GLN A 22 89.18 50.41 11.10
N LEU A 23 90.51 50.43 11.11
CA LEU A 23 91.28 51.49 10.47
C LEU A 23 91.76 50.92 9.13
N GLY A 24 91.23 51.47 8.04
CA GLY A 24 91.78 51.35 6.68
C GLY A 24 93.18 51.98 6.62
N ASP A 25 93.98 51.82 5.57
CA ASP A 25 93.66 51.96 4.15
C ASP A 25 94.82 51.33 3.34
N HIS A 26 94.57 50.64 2.21
CA HIS A 26 94.82 51.10 0.83
C HIS A 26 96.29 51.59 0.61
N THR A 27 97.11 51.09 -0.33
CA THR A 27 96.87 50.61 -1.70
C THR A 27 98.19 50.09 -2.34
N ARG A 28 98.06 49.11 -3.25
CA ARG A 28 98.63 49.05 -4.62
C ARG A 28 100.16 49.00 -4.85
N ASN A 29 100.55 47.87 -5.47
CA ASN A 29 101.56 47.60 -6.51
C ASN A 29 102.76 48.53 -6.76
N GLU A 30 103.83 47.82 -7.16
CA GLU A 30 104.90 48.17 -8.09
C GLU A 30 106.21 48.74 -7.54
N GLU A 31 107.24 48.32 -8.27
CA GLU A 31 108.67 48.52 -8.08
C GLU A 31 109.06 50.00 -8.20
N ASP A 32 110.30 50.27 -7.77
CA ASP A 32 111.10 51.45 -8.07
C ASP A 32 110.85 52.77 -7.32
N GLU A 33 112.00 53.39 -7.07
CA GLU A 33 112.24 54.81 -6.79
C GLU A 33 111.94 55.39 -5.38
N LEU A 34 113.05 55.65 -4.67
CA LEU A 34 113.28 56.69 -3.65
C LEU A 34 112.65 58.08 -4.02
N PRO A 35 112.72 59.08 -3.11
CA PRO A 35 111.83 59.51 -2.01
C PRO A 35 111.10 60.85 -2.39
N PRO A 36 110.32 61.57 -1.52
CA PRO A 36 110.92 62.47 -0.51
C PRO A 36 110.07 62.73 0.77
N GLU A 37 110.78 63.14 1.83
CA GLU A 37 110.53 64.24 2.79
C GLU A 37 109.11 64.55 3.33
N ASP A 38 108.88 64.93 4.59
CA ASP A 38 109.67 65.20 5.81
C ASP A 38 108.65 65.71 6.86
N VAL A 39 109.14 66.15 8.04
CA VAL A 39 108.56 67.16 8.93
C VAL A 39 107.72 66.59 10.10
N ASN A 40 108.10 66.66 11.38
CA ASN A 40 109.08 67.51 12.08
C ASN A 40 109.41 66.90 13.48
N LYS A 41 110.70 66.79 13.83
CA LYS A 41 111.53 67.71 14.65
C LYS A 41 111.32 67.65 16.17
N TYR A 42 112.31 67.02 16.81
CA TYR A 42 113.08 67.61 17.92
C TYR A 42 114.59 67.46 17.60
N PRO A 43 115.48 68.33 18.14
CA PRO A 43 116.51 69.01 17.36
C PRO A 43 117.96 68.56 17.63
N ILE A 44 118.73 68.60 16.54
CA ILE A 44 120.15 68.94 16.33
C ILE A 44 120.99 69.25 17.59
N VAL A 45 122.08 68.48 17.78
CA VAL A 45 123.45 69.05 17.70
C VAL A 45 124.30 68.14 16.83
N LYS A 46 124.49 68.60 15.60
CA LYS A 46 125.64 68.29 14.77
C LYS A 46 126.79 69.07 15.40
N GLU A 47 127.81 68.38 15.91
CA GLU A 47 129.22 68.81 15.86
C GLU A 47 130.12 67.93 16.75
N SER A 48 131.07 67.30 16.06
CA SER A 48 132.47 67.08 16.42
C SER A 48 132.84 66.44 17.76
N ALA A 49 132.95 65.10 17.79
CA ALA A 49 133.90 64.42 18.70
C ALA A 49 135.39 64.65 18.28
N ALA A 50 135.65 65.50 17.29
CA ALA A 50 136.96 65.86 16.76
C ALA A 50 137.38 67.33 17.02
N GLN A 51 136.62 68.13 17.77
CA GLN A 51 137.01 69.49 18.14
C GLN A 51 136.43 69.87 19.50
N LEU A 52 137.10 69.48 20.59
CA LEU A 52 137.24 70.24 21.85
C LEU A 52 137.96 69.45 22.96
N ILE A 53 139.01 68.70 22.62
CA ILE A 53 140.11 68.45 23.58
C ILE A 53 141.44 68.57 22.83
N GLU A 54 141.70 69.79 22.35
CA GLU A 54 143.06 70.33 22.25
C GLU A 54 143.14 71.45 23.29
N THR A 55 144.17 71.37 24.15
CA THR A 55 144.58 72.33 25.18
C THR A 55 143.80 72.33 26.52
N GLY A 56 144.20 71.40 27.39
CA GLY A 56 143.89 71.37 28.82
C GLY A 56 144.78 70.34 29.51
N LEU A 57 146.07 70.66 29.54
CA LEU A 57 147.20 69.92 30.09
C LEU A 57 146.85 68.94 31.24
N ASN A 58 147.27 67.68 31.10
CA ASN A 58 147.45 66.68 32.15
C ASN A 58 146.21 65.91 32.66
N THR A 59 145.66 64.97 31.88
CA THR A 59 145.22 63.65 32.38
C THR A 59 145.25 62.62 31.24
N THR A 60 145.84 61.45 31.48
CA THR A 60 146.13 60.40 30.48
C THR A 60 144.91 59.91 29.67
N GLN A 61 145.07 59.57 28.39
CA GLN A 61 144.03 58.98 27.51
C GLN A 61 143.30 57.76 28.11
N LYS A 62 143.94 57.09 29.08
CA LYS A 62 143.39 56.00 29.89
C LYS A 62 142.16 56.40 30.71
N THR A 63 142.08 57.64 31.19
CA THR A 63 140.97 58.13 32.05
C THR A 63 139.72 58.58 31.25
N LEU A 64 139.89 58.97 29.99
CA LEU A 64 138.79 59.37 29.09
C LEU A 64 138.07 58.16 28.49
N LEU A 65 138.84 57.13 28.10
CA LEU A 65 138.29 55.82 27.76
C LEU A 65 137.50 55.25 28.94
N LEU A 66 138.04 55.32 30.16
CA LEU A 66 137.34 54.89 31.37
C LEU A 66 136.02 55.64 31.58
N LYS A 67 135.97 56.95 31.32
CA LYS A 67 134.74 57.74 31.49
C LYS A 67 133.67 57.41 30.45
N ARG A 68 134.07 57.12 29.19
CA ARG A 68 133.17 56.64 28.13
C ARG A 68 132.75 55.19 28.34
N GLU A 69 133.64 54.35 28.87
CA GLU A 69 133.34 52.99 29.30
C GLU A 69 132.31 53.02 30.43
N VAL A 70 132.47 53.92 31.41
CA VAL A 70 131.47 54.17 32.46
C VAL A 70 130.14 54.69 31.92
N GLU A 71 130.13 55.61 30.94
CA GLU A 71 128.88 56.11 30.32
C GLU A 71 128.18 55.03 29.47
N VAL A 72 128.94 54.22 28.73
CA VAL A 72 128.40 53.07 27.99
C VAL A 72 127.91 52.00 28.96
N GLU A 73 128.60 51.75 30.07
CA GLU A 73 128.12 50.89 31.15
C GLU A 73 126.83 51.43 31.78
N GLN A 74 126.72 52.75 32.00
CA GLN A 74 125.49 53.36 32.51
C GLN A 74 124.32 53.23 31.54
N VAL A 75 124.50 53.53 30.25
CA VAL A 75 123.45 53.40 29.23
C VAL A 75 123.09 51.93 28.98
N THR A 76 124.07 51.03 29.00
CA THR A 76 123.80 49.59 28.89
C THR A 76 123.06 49.06 30.12
N GLU A 77 123.35 49.58 31.31
CA GLU A 77 122.63 49.27 32.54
C GLU A 77 121.19 49.84 32.51
N GLU A 78 120.98 51.08 32.07
CA GLU A 78 119.63 51.66 31.89
C GLU A 78 118.81 50.91 30.84
N LEU A 79 119.43 50.51 29.72
CA LEU A 79 118.79 49.68 28.70
C LEU A 79 118.45 48.29 29.24
N ARG A 80 119.32 47.72 30.09
CA ARG A 80 119.07 46.45 30.78
C ARG A 80 117.87 46.58 31.72
N VAL A 81 117.79 47.65 32.50
CA VAL A 81 116.64 47.95 33.39
C VAL A 81 115.36 48.14 32.58
N LYS A 82 115.37 48.92 31.49
CA LYS A 82 114.18 49.15 30.65
C LYS A 82 113.71 47.90 29.92
N ARG A 83 114.63 47.06 29.44
CA ARG A 83 114.30 45.74 28.88
C ARG A 83 113.69 44.82 29.93
N ALA A 84 114.23 44.82 31.14
CA ALA A 84 113.66 44.09 32.27
C ALA A 84 112.26 44.59 32.65
N GLU A 85 112.04 45.91 32.70
CA GLU A 85 110.71 46.52 32.94
C GLU A 85 109.69 46.16 31.85
N PHE A 86 110.10 46.21 30.57
CA PHE A 86 109.23 45.83 29.44
C PHE A 86 108.90 44.33 29.49
N GLN A 87 109.89 43.49 29.77
CA GLN A 87 109.68 42.05 29.92
C GLN A 87 108.73 41.77 31.08
N GLN A 88 108.88 42.44 32.23
CA GLN A 88 107.94 42.32 33.35
C GLN A 88 106.52 42.77 32.99
N ARG A 89 106.35 43.86 32.22
CA ARG A 89 105.03 44.31 31.75
C ARG A 89 104.41 43.34 30.75
N MET A 90 105.20 42.78 29.84
CA MET A 90 104.75 41.76 28.89
C MET A 90 104.34 40.49 29.62
N GLU A 91 105.14 40.02 30.58
CA GLU A 91 104.79 38.88 31.43
C GLU A 91 103.51 39.15 32.24
N TYR A 92 103.33 40.36 32.78
CA TYR A 92 102.09 40.74 33.46
C TYR A 92 100.89 40.75 32.52
N CYS A 93 101.02 41.31 31.32
CA CYS A 93 99.97 41.32 30.31
C CYS A 93 99.62 39.92 29.81
N GLU A 94 100.62 39.05 29.62
CA GLU A 94 100.41 37.65 29.25
C GLU A 94 99.70 36.88 30.36
N ARG A 95 100.14 37.04 31.62
CA ARG A 95 99.43 36.49 32.79
C ARG A 95 98.00 36.99 32.86
N ARG A 96 97.78 38.30 32.71
CA ARG A 96 96.44 38.92 32.75
C ARG A 96 95.54 38.46 31.60
N ARG A 97 96.10 38.27 30.40
CA ARG A 97 95.39 37.71 29.24
C ARG A 97 94.99 36.26 29.50
N GLY A 98 95.90 35.46 30.08
CA GLY A 98 95.61 34.10 30.53
C GLY A 98 94.49 34.04 31.56
N ASP A 99 94.55 34.87 32.60
CA ASP A 99 93.52 34.97 33.65
C ASP A 99 92.16 35.37 33.07
N LEU A 100 92.12 36.35 32.16
CA LEU A 100 90.87 36.80 31.53
C LEU A 100 90.28 35.72 30.62
N GLN A 101 91.11 35.03 29.84
CA GLN A 101 90.66 33.92 28.99
C GLN A 101 90.13 32.77 29.85
N GLN A 102 90.81 32.44 30.96
CA GLN A 102 90.34 31.43 31.91
C GLN A 102 88.99 31.84 32.52
N ARG A 103 88.84 33.07 33.00
CA ARG A 103 87.56 33.58 33.54
C ARG A 103 86.44 33.57 32.49
N GLN A 104 86.75 33.92 31.24
CA GLN A 104 85.78 33.85 30.14
C GLN A 104 85.36 32.41 29.87
N GLN A 105 86.31 31.47 29.87
CA GLN A 105 86.03 30.05 29.68
C GLN A 105 85.20 29.48 30.83
N GLU A 106 85.53 29.82 32.08
CA GLU A 106 84.73 29.43 33.25
C GLU A 106 83.30 29.98 33.16
N MET A 107 83.12 31.23 32.71
CA MET A 107 81.80 31.80 32.50
C MET A 107 81.03 31.08 31.40
N LYS A 108 81.67 30.77 30.26
CA LYS A 108 81.06 29.97 29.18
C LYS A 108 80.66 28.58 29.68
N ASP A 109 81.50 27.94 30.48
CA ASP A 109 81.21 26.61 31.03
C ASP A 109 80.09 26.64 32.06
N ARG A 110 79.96 27.72 32.85
CA ARG A 110 78.80 27.95 33.73
C ARG A 110 77.53 28.17 32.93
N VAL A 111 77.55 28.99 31.88
CA VAL A 111 76.40 29.21 30.99
C VAL A 111 75.96 27.90 30.36
N LYS A 112 76.89 27.11 29.79
CA LYS A 112 76.58 25.78 29.24
C LYS A 112 75.98 24.82 30.28
N LYS A 113 76.44 24.88 31.54
CA LYS A 113 75.85 24.07 32.63
C LYS A 113 74.43 24.55 32.96
N PHE A 114 74.19 25.85 32.98
CA PHE A 114 72.85 26.41 33.20
C PHE A 114 71.90 26.11 32.05
N GLU A 115 72.32 26.26 30.80
CA GLU A 115 71.55 25.87 29.61
C GLU A 115 71.16 24.40 29.69
N LYS A 116 72.13 23.50 29.94
CA LYS A 116 71.84 22.06 30.14
C LYS A 116 70.86 21.81 31.28
N PHE A 117 71.01 22.52 32.40
CA PHE A 117 70.10 22.38 33.54
C PHE A 117 68.67 22.86 33.20
N ILE A 118 68.54 23.96 32.46
CA ILE A 118 67.26 24.47 31.98
C ILE A 118 66.63 23.46 31.02
N ASP A 119 67.38 22.97 30.04
CA ASP A 119 66.91 21.99 29.05
C ASP A 119 66.48 20.69 29.73
N GLU A 120 67.25 20.18 30.68
CA GLU A 120 66.91 18.97 31.44
C GLU A 120 65.66 19.16 32.30
N THR A 121 65.52 20.32 32.95
CA THR A 121 64.37 20.64 33.78
C THR A 121 63.12 20.83 32.93
N GLU A 122 63.25 21.51 31.79
CA GLU A 122 62.16 21.66 30.84
C GLU A 122 61.77 20.31 30.22
N ALA A 123 62.74 19.45 29.88
CA ALA A 123 62.48 18.10 29.41
C ALA A 123 61.78 17.24 30.48
N LYS A 124 62.16 17.36 31.77
CA LYS A 124 61.46 16.70 32.88
C LYS A 124 60.03 17.22 33.01
N ARG A 125 59.82 18.55 32.94
CA ARG A 125 58.49 19.17 32.96
C ARG A 125 57.63 18.70 31.79
N ARG A 126 58.15 18.72 30.56
CA ARG A 126 57.45 18.25 29.35
C ARG A 126 57.08 16.78 29.46
N ARG A 127 57.99 15.91 29.93
CA ARG A 127 57.70 14.48 30.17
C ARG A 127 56.61 14.29 31.22
N ALA A 128 56.65 15.03 32.33
CA ALA A 128 55.64 14.95 33.38
C ALA A 128 54.27 15.41 32.89
N ILE A 129 54.21 16.52 32.15
CA ILE A 129 52.96 17.02 31.54
C ILE A 129 52.43 16.01 30.53
N HIS A 130 53.28 15.49 29.65
CA HIS A 130 52.87 14.52 28.65
C HIS A 130 52.31 13.25 29.30
N LYS A 131 53.00 12.71 30.32
CA LYS A 131 52.52 11.57 31.09
C LYS A 131 51.17 11.86 31.75
N TYR A 132 51.01 13.02 32.40
CA TYR A 132 49.75 13.41 32.99
C TYR A 132 48.62 13.48 31.95
N GLN A 133 48.87 14.09 30.78
CA GLN A 133 47.88 14.19 29.71
C GLN A 133 47.51 12.82 29.12
N THR A 134 48.48 11.91 28.96
CA THR A 134 48.18 10.55 28.46
C THR A 134 47.36 9.75 29.47
N GLU A 135 47.69 9.85 30.77
CA GLU A 135 46.94 9.19 31.85
C GLU A 135 45.52 9.76 31.96
N LEU A 136 45.36 11.07 31.82
CA LEU A 136 44.04 11.71 31.84
C LEU A 136 43.16 11.23 30.68
N LYS A 137 43.70 11.21 29.45
CA LYS A 137 42.97 10.69 28.28
C LYS A 137 42.61 9.22 28.44
N LEU A 138 43.53 8.41 28.95
CA LEU A 138 43.27 6.99 29.20
C LEU A 138 42.17 6.82 30.25
N LYS A 139 42.19 7.62 31.31
CA LYS A 139 41.14 7.62 32.33
C LYS A 139 39.78 7.99 31.73
N GLU A 140 39.69 9.07 30.97
CA GLU A 140 38.45 9.49 30.29
C GLU A 140 37.91 8.41 29.34
N GLN A 141 38.80 7.75 28.59
CA GLN A 141 38.42 6.62 27.72
C GLN A 141 37.86 5.45 28.54
N LYS A 142 38.52 5.09 29.65
CA LYS A 142 38.09 3.98 30.53
C LYS A 142 36.80 4.29 31.26
N GLU A 143 36.58 5.53 31.67
CA GLU A 143 35.31 5.99 32.26
C GLU A 143 34.17 5.89 31.23
N SER A 144 34.39 6.35 30.00
CA SER A 144 33.41 6.20 28.91
C SER A 144 33.11 4.74 28.57
N GLU A 145 34.13 3.88 28.50
CA GLU A 145 33.95 2.43 28.31
C GLU A 145 33.16 1.80 29.46
N LEU A 146 33.45 2.20 30.71
CA LEU A 146 32.74 1.73 31.89
C LEU A 146 31.26 2.13 31.85
N ASP A 147 30.96 3.39 31.53
CA ASP A 147 29.59 3.87 31.40
C ASP A 147 28.83 3.09 30.30
N GLN A 148 29.46 2.85 29.15
CA GLN A 148 28.86 2.04 28.07
C GLN A 148 28.61 0.59 28.49
N LEU A 149 29.53 -0.02 29.25
CA LEU A 149 29.35 -1.38 29.73
C LEU A 149 28.25 -1.46 30.80
N LEU A 150 28.12 -0.44 31.65
CA LEU A 150 27.04 -0.36 32.63
C LEU A 150 25.67 -0.24 31.96
N THR A 151 25.53 0.61 30.95
CA THR A 151 24.25 0.72 30.22
C THR A 151 23.89 -0.59 29.52
N GLN A 152 24.85 -1.24 28.85
CA GLN A 152 24.62 -2.55 28.22
C GLN A 152 24.23 -3.62 29.24
N LEU A 153 24.86 -3.61 30.42
CA LEU A 153 24.54 -4.53 31.49
C LEU A 153 23.10 -4.33 31.99
N ASP A 154 22.67 -3.10 32.17
CA ASP A 154 21.31 -2.79 32.63
C ASP A 154 20.26 -3.12 31.57
N GLU A 155 20.51 -2.81 30.29
CA GLU A 155 19.66 -3.26 29.18
C GLU A 155 19.51 -4.80 29.14
N LEU A 156 20.60 -5.51 29.39
CA LEU A 156 20.59 -6.97 29.38
C LEU A 156 19.84 -7.54 30.60
N LYS A 157 19.96 -6.92 31.78
CA LYS A 157 19.18 -7.27 32.97
C LYS A 157 17.68 -7.05 32.75
N ASP A 158 17.30 -5.91 32.18
CA ASP A 158 15.91 -5.60 31.87
C ASP A 158 15.33 -6.61 30.86
N ARG A 159 16.11 -6.94 29.82
CA ARG A 159 15.74 -7.98 28.86
C ARG A 159 15.61 -9.34 29.52
N HIS A 160 16.52 -9.71 30.42
CA HIS A 160 16.46 -10.97 31.16
C HIS A 160 15.20 -11.03 32.03
N ALA A 161 14.92 -9.99 32.82
CA ALA A 161 13.73 -9.91 33.66
C ALA A 161 12.44 -10.01 32.83
N PHE A 162 12.39 -9.33 31.68
CA PHE A 162 11.26 -9.42 30.75
C PHE A 162 11.07 -10.84 30.20
N LEU A 163 12.16 -11.50 29.80
CA LEU A 163 12.11 -12.87 29.29
C LEU A 163 11.72 -13.86 30.39
N ASP A 164 12.23 -13.70 31.59
CA ASP A 164 11.87 -14.52 32.75
C ASP A 164 10.39 -14.41 33.07
N GLU A 165 9.85 -13.20 33.14
CA GLU A 165 8.41 -12.98 33.38
C GLU A 165 7.57 -13.69 32.30
N ARG A 166 8.01 -13.59 31.04
CA ARG A 166 7.36 -14.25 29.91
C ARG A 166 7.44 -15.78 29.99
N ILE A 167 8.59 -16.32 30.40
CA ILE A 167 8.76 -17.76 30.64
C ILE A 167 7.82 -18.22 31.76
N GLN A 168 7.77 -17.50 32.90
CA GLN A 168 6.86 -17.86 33.99
C GLN A 168 5.39 -17.81 33.56
N LYS A 169 4.99 -16.80 32.77
CA LYS A 169 3.64 -16.71 32.18
C LYS A 169 3.32 -17.91 31.29
N HIS A 170 4.29 -18.40 30.51
CA HIS A 170 4.08 -19.51 29.59
C HIS A 170 4.30 -20.90 30.20
N LYS A 171 5.00 -21.01 31.33
CA LYS A 171 5.29 -22.27 32.03
C LYS A 171 4.02 -23.07 32.35
N LYS A 172 2.91 -22.39 32.64
CA LYS A 172 1.60 -23.06 32.85
C LYS A 172 1.14 -23.84 31.62
N PHE A 173 1.42 -23.36 30.41
CA PHE A 173 1.06 -24.03 29.17
C PHE A 173 1.96 -25.22 28.89
N GLU A 174 3.26 -25.09 29.18
CA GLU A 174 4.20 -26.22 29.12
C GLU A 174 3.75 -27.35 30.06
N VAL A 175 3.45 -27.04 31.33
CA VAL A 175 2.94 -28.03 32.29
C VAL A 175 1.64 -28.67 31.81
N TYR A 176 0.72 -27.87 31.24
CA TYR A 176 -0.51 -28.41 30.66
C TYR A 176 -0.23 -29.37 29.50
N LEU A 177 0.63 -28.98 28.56
CA LEU A 177 0.93 -29.81 27.40
C LEU A 177 1.71 -31.08 27.77
N MET A 178 2.54 -31.04 28.81
CA MET A 178 3.15 -32.24 29.39
C MET A 178 2.09 -33.19 29.94
N LYS A 179 1.08 -32.70 30.66
CA LYS A 179 -0.05 -33.53 31.10
C LYS A 179 -0.86 -34.10 29.94
N VAL A 180 -1.04 -33.32 28.87
CA VAL A 180 -1.69 -33.82 27.65
C VAL A 180 -0.88 -34.98 27.08
N LEU A 181 0.45 -34.86 27.06
CA LEU A 181 1.34 -35.91 26.59
C LEU A 181 1.20 -37.20 27.40
N ASP A 182 1.02 -37.12 28.72
CA ASP A 182 0.78 -38.30 29.58
C ASP A 182 -0.50 -39.06 29.21
N HIS A 183 -1.46 -38.41 28.56
CA HIS A 183 -2.71 -39.00 28.10
C HIS A 183 -2.70 -39.43 26.63
N VAL A 184 -1.62 -39.14 25.90
CA VAL A 184 -1.48 -39.55 24.50
C VAL A 184 -1.07 -41.03 24.45
N PRO A 185 -1.79 -41.89 23.69
CA PRO A 185 -1.41 -43.28 23.54
C PRO A 185 0.01 -43.46 22.99
N GLU A 186 0.69 -44.53 23.42
CA GLU A 186 1.99 -44.91 22.89
C GLU A 186 1.93 -45.06 21.36
N ASN A 187 2.92 -44.51 20.65
CA ASN A 187 3.03 -44.49 19.18
C ASN A 187 1.98 -43.63 18.43
N TYR A 188 1.18 -42.81 19.12
CA TYR A 188 0.25 -41.89 18.45
C TYR A 188 0.96 -40.72 17.72
N LEU A 189 2.14 -40.35 18.20
CA LEU A 189 2.95 -39.26 17.63
C LEU A 189 4.21 -39.84 17.00
N GLU A 190 4.60 -39.30 15.85
CA GLU A 190 5.91 -39.56 15.26
C GLU A 190 6.99 -39.06 16.21
N VAL A 191 8.00 -39.91 16.47
CA VAL A 191 9.12 -39.60 17.35
C VAL A 191 9.99 -38.53 16.67
N ASN A 192 9.74 -37.27 17.01
CA ASN A 192 10.54 -36.12 16.61
C ASN A 192 11.36 -35.60 17.79
N ASP A 193 12.33 -34.71 17.54
CA ASP A 193 13.25 -34.11 18.53
C ASP A 193 12.58 -33.53 19.79
N SER A 194 11.29 -33.20 19.72
CA SER A 194 10.48 -32.85 20.89
C SER A 194 9.05 -33.37 20.73
N MET A 195 8.62 -34.22 21.64
CA MET A 195 7.27 -34.79 21.61
C MET A 195 6.19 -33.73 21.81
N LEU A 196 6.51 -32.65 22.53
CA LEU A 196 5.66 -31.46 22.67
C LEU A 196 5.39 -30.79 21.31
N ARG A 197 6.44 -30.68 20.48
CA ARG A 197 6.35 -30.10 19.14
C ARG A 197 5.50 -30.98 18.21
N ALA A 198 5.66 -32.30 18.29
CA ALA A 198 4.82 -33.23 17.54
C ALA A 198 3.33 -33.07 17.87
N ILE A 199 2.95 -32.88 19.14
CA ILE A 199 1.56 -32.59 19.53
C ILE A 199 1.08 -31.27 18.90
N MET A 200 1.89 -30.21 18.97
CA MET A 200 1.51 -28.91 18.42
C MET A 200 1.30 -28.95 16.90
N ASP A 201 2.18 -29.64 16.18
CA ASP A 201 2.08 -29.80 14.72
C ASP A 201 0.87 -30.67 14.33
N ARG A 202 0.59 -31.72 15.11
CA ARG A 202 -0.61 -32.54 14.96
C ARG A 202 -1.88 -31.72 15.20
N HIS A 203 -1.93 -30.95 16.28
CA HIS A 203 -3.05 -30.06 16.58
C HIS A 203 -3.25 -29.03 15.46
N ARG A 204 -2.18 -28.42 14.95
CA ARG A 204 -2.25 -27.47 13.83
C ARG A 204 -2.89 -28.10 12.59
N THR A 205 -2.48 -29.31 12.26
CA THR A 205 -3.04 -30.07 11.14
C THR A 205 -4.51 -30.38 11.37
N LEU A 206 -4.86 -30.89 12.56
CA LEU A 206 -6.24 -31.24 12.91
C LEU A 206 -7.16 -30.01 12.93
N ALA A 207 -6.69 -28.88 13.46
CA ALA A 207 -7.41 -27.62 13.46
C ALA A 207 -7.60 -27.05 12.05
N ALA A 208 -6.62 -27.24 11.15
CA ALA A 208 -6.77 -26.88 9.74
C ALA A 208 -7.81 -27.78 9.06
N THR A 209 -7.71 -29.10 9.21
CA THR A 209 -8.68 -30.04 8.62
C THR A 209 -10.09 -29.82 9.17
N ASN A 210 -10.23 -29.53 10.46
CA ASN A 210 -11.53 -29.26 11.08
C ASN A 210 -12.17 -27.99 10.50
N ARG A 211 -11.38 -26.91 10.33
CA ARG A 211 -11.88 -25.68 9.68
C ARG A 211 -12.39 -25.96 8.27
N SER A 212 -11.61 -26.68 7.45
CA SER A 212 -12.02 -27.04 6.10
C SER A 212 -13.26 -27.96 6.06
N LEU A 213 -13.40 -28.87 7.03
CA LEU A 213 -14.60 -29.72 7.15
C LEU A 213 -15.83 -28.91 7.53
N VAL A 214 -15.71 -27.99 8.49
CA VAL A 214 -16.80 -27.11 8.90
C VAL A 214 -17.25 -26.22 7.74
N GLU A 215 -16.30 -25.62 7.01
CA GLU A 215 -16.58 -24.83 5.81
C GLU A 215 -17.32 -25.66 4.75
N ARG A 216 -16.82 -26.86 4.44
CA ARG A 216 -17.48 -27.77 3.50
C ARG A 216 -18.89 -28.17 3.93
N VAL A 217 -19.11 -28.40 5.22
CA VAL A 217 -20.43 -28.71 5.76
C VAL A 217 -21.36 -27.51 5.60
N GLN A 218 -20.86 -26.30 5.84
CA GLN A 218 -21.61 -25.06 5.62
C GLN A 218 -21.99 -24.89 4.15
N ASP A 219 -21.05 -25.08 3.22
CA ASP A 219 -21.32 -25.03 1.78
C ASP A 219 -22.39 -26.05 1.36
N MET A 220 -22.37 -27.24 1.94
CA MET A 220 -23.39 -28.26 1.70
C MET A 220 -24.76 -27.84 2.23
N TYR A 221 -24.83 -27.20 3.41
CA TYR A 221 -26.08 -26.65 3.94
C TYR A 221 -26.63 -25.54 3.04
N ASP A 222 -25.78 -24.62 2.58
CA ASP A 222 -26.16 -23.54 1.67
C ASP A 222 -26.66 -24.11 0.33
N GLY A 223 -26.01 -25.16 -0.18
CA GLY A 223 -26.44 -25.88 -1.38
C GLY A 223 -27.82 -26.55 -1.21
N VAL A 224 -28.06 -27.20 -0.07
CA VAL A 224 -29.38 -27.77 0.26
C VAL A 224 -30.43 -26.66 0.37
N GLU A 225 -30.12 -25.54 1.02
CA GLU A 225 -31.04 -24.42 1.14
C GLU A 225 -31.41 -23.87 -0.25
N SER A 226 -30.44 -23.67 -1.15
CA SER A 226 -30.70 -23.25 -2.53
C SER A 226 -31.59 -24.24 -3.28
N ALA A 227 -31.28 -25.54 -3.23
CA ALA A 227 -32.07 -26.57 -3.88
C ALA A 227 -33.51 -26.65 -3.33
N THR A 228 -33.69 -26.46 -2.02
CA THR A 228 -35.03 -26.42 -1.42
C THR A 228 -35.82 -25.19 -1.84
N LYS A 229 -35.18 -24.02 -1.97
CA LYS A 229 -35.80 -22.80 -2.52
C LYS A 229 -36.26 -23.02 -3.96
N GLU A 230 -35.40 -23.58 -4.81
CA GLU A 230 -35.74 -23.92 -6.20
C GLU A 230 -36.90 -24.91 -6.28
N LEU A 231 -36.87 -25.98 -5.48
CA LEU A 231 -37.95 -26.96 -5.42
C LEU A 231 -39.28 -26.31 -5.02
N ASN A 232 -39.25 -25.43 -4.00
CA ASN A 232 -40.44 -24.72 -3.55
C ASN A 232 -40.97 -23.77 -4.62
N GLN A 233 -40.09 -23.07 -5.35
CA GLN A 233 -40.50 -22.23 -6.48
C GLN A 233 -41.14 -23.04 -7.61
N ILE A 234 -40.59 -24.21 -7.94
CA ILE A 234 -41.20 -25.10 -8.94
C ILE A 234 -42.57 -25.60 -8.46
N LYS A 235 -42.70 -25.99 -7.19
CA LYS A 235 -43.98 -26.41 -6.60
C LYS A 235 -45.02 -25.30 -6.65
N THR A 236 -44.68 -24.07 -6.25
CA THR A 236 -45.63 -22.93 -6.29
C THR A 236 -46.04 -22.60 -7.71
N ASN A 237 -45.08 -22.56 -8.65
CA ASN A 237 -45.36 -22.36 -10.08
C ASN A 237 -46.28 -23.46 -10.64
N HIS A 238 -46.07 -24.72 -10.26
CA HIS A 238 -46.93 -25.82 -10.69
C HIS A 238 -48.36 -25.69 -10.12
N VAL A 239 -48.50 -25.36 -8.84
CA VAL A 239 -49.80 -25.09 -8.22
C VAL A 239 -50.53 -23.95 -8.93
N GLN A 240 -49.82 -22.86 -9.23
CA GLN A 240 -50.37 -21.73 -10.01
C GLN A 240 -50.83 -22.16 -11.41
N LYS A 241 -50.01 -22.94 -12.14
CA LYS A 241 -50.40 -23.49 -13.46
C LYS A 241 -51.65 -24.36 -13.37
N LYS A 242 -51.74 -25.21 -12.35
CA LYS A 242 -52.93 -26.05 -12.12
C LYS A 242 -54.17 -25.19 -11.87
N LEU A 243 -54.06 -24.11 -11.10
CA LEU A 243 -55.16 -23.17 -10.89
C LEU A 243 -55.60 -22.49 -12.20
N VAL A 244 -54.66 -22.07 -13.03
CA VAL A 244 -54.96 -21.48 -14.35
C VAL A 244 -55.67 -22.49 -15.26
N ILE A 245 -55.17 -23.73 -15.35
CA ILE A 245 -55.79 -24.78 -16.16
C ILE A 245 -57.19 -25.12 -15.64
N ASN A 246 -57.37 -25.24 -14.33
CA ASN A 246 -58.68 -25.51 -13.73
C ASN A 246 -59.67 -24.37 -14.00
N LYS A 247 -59.21 -23.11 -13.99
CA LYS A 247 -60.04 -21.97 -14.37
C LYS A 247 -60.48 -22.07 -15.83
N GLN A 248 -59.55 -22.36 -16.74
CA GLN A 248 -59.86 -22.56 -18.17
C GLN A 248 -60.81 -23.74 -18.39
N LEU A 249 -60.66 -24.82 -17.62
CA LEU A 249 -61.56 -25.96 -17.69
C LEU A 249 -62.99 -25.58 -17.26
N ALA A 250 -63.13 -24.82 -16.17
CA ALA A 250 -64.44 -24.33 -15.72
C ALA A 250 -65.08 -23.39 -16.76
N GLU A 251 -64.29 -22.52 -17.39
CA GLU A 251 -64.77 -21.67 -18.50
C GLU A 251 -65.27 -22.50 -19.68
N LEU A 252 -64.53 -23.53 -20.09
CA LEU A 252 -64.93 -24.43 -21.18
C LEU A 252 -66.16 -25.26 -20.82
N GLN A 253 -66.28 -25.71 -19.57
CA GLN A 253 -67.46 -26.43 -19.08
C GLN A 253 -68.70 -25.54 -19.12
N ASN A 254 -68.60 -24.29 -18.66
CA ASN A 254 -69.72 -23.36 -18.74
C ASN A 254 -70.16 -23.09 -20.19
N ILE A 255 -69.20 -22.91 -21.10
CA ILE A 255 -69.52 -22.78 -22.54
C ILE A 255 -70.21 -24.04 -23.07
N GLN A 256 -69.76 -25.22 -22.65
CA GLN A 256 -70.38 -26.47 -23.04
C GLN A 256 -71.82 -26.58 -22.52
N GLU A 257 -72.06 -26.26 -21.26
CA GLU A 257 -73.39 -26.24 -20.64
C GLU A 257 -74.34 -25.26 -21.36
N GLU A 258 -73.88 -24.03 -21.62
CA GLU A 258 -74.63 -23.05 -22.40
C GLU A 258 -75.01 -23.58 -23.80
N ARG A 259 -74.09 -24.29 -24.46
CA ARG A 259 -74.34 -24.88 -25.78
C ARG A 259 -75.29 -26.07 -25.72
N THR A 260 -75.18 -26.92 -24.71
CA THR A 260 -76.11 -28.03 -24.54
C THR A 260 -77.51 -27.53 -24.24
N ASP A 261 -77.66 -26.51 -23.39
CA ASP A 261 -78.96 -25.91 -23.07
C ASP A 261 -79.60 -25.25 -24.30
N MET A 262 -78.81 -24.54 -25.11
CA MET A 262 -79.29 -24.01 -26.38
C MET A 262 -79.73 -25.14 -27.34
N ASN A 263 -78.97 -26.23 -27.40
CA ASN A 263 -79.30 -27.35 -28.28
C ASN A 263 -80.59 -28.06 -27.82
N THR A 264 -80.77 -28.29 -26.53
CA THR A 264 -82.00 -28.89 -26.00
C THR A 264 -83.21 -27.99 -26.26
N GLN A 265 -83.08 -26.67 -26.09
CA GLN A 265 -84.15 -25.72 -26.43
C GLN A 265 -84.53 -25.79 -27.92
N LEU A 266 -83.54 -25.88 -28.81
CA LEU A 266 -83.79 -26.02 -30.25
C LEU A 266 -84.43 -27.37 -30.60
N GLU A 267 -84.02 -28.46 -29.95
CA GLU A 267 -84.63 -29.79 -30.11
C GLU A 267 -86.09 -29.80 -29.64
N GLU A 268 -86.39 -29.17 -28.50
CA GLU A 268 -87.75 -29.00 -27.99
C GLU A 268 -88.61 -28.20 -28.98
N MET A 269 -88.11 -27.05 -29.45
CA MET A 269 -88.80 -26.24 -30.46
C MET A 269 -89.08 -27.06 -31.73
N PHE A 270 -88.06 -27.76 -32.25
CA PHE A 270 -88.22 -28.62 -33.42
C PHE A 270 -89.26 -29.73 -33.20
N PHE A 271 -89.28 -30.36 -32.02
CA PHE A 271 -90.27 -31.40 -31.70
C PHE A 271 -91.70 -30.83 -31.63
N THR A 272 -91.87 -29.64 -31.05
CA THR A 272 -93.17 -28.97 -31.02
C THR A 272 -93.66 -28.61 -32.41
N ASP A 273 -92.78 -28.08 -33.27
CA ASP A 273 -93.09 -27.75 -34.66
C ASP A 273 -93.42 -29.02 -35.47
N MET A 274 -92.66 -30.09 -35.30
CA MET A 274 -92.94 -31.38 -35.94
C MET A 274 -94.26 -31.98 -35.49
N THR A 275 -94.61 -31.88 -34.21
CA THR A 275 -95.89 -32.34 -33.68
C THR A 275 -97.04 -31.53 -34.27
N SER A 276 -96.90 -30.19 -34.28
CA SER A 276 -97.86 -29.28 -34.91
C SER A 276 -98.05 -29.60 -36.40
N PHE A 277 -96.96 -29.81 -37.14
CA PHE A 277 -97.00 -30.20 -38.55
C PHE A 277 -97.69 -31.56 -38.74
N ARG A 278 -97.42 -32.55 -37.88
CA ARG A 278 -98.07 -33.85 -37.92
C ARG A 278 -99.58 -33.73 -37.69
N ASP A 279 -100.00 -32.94 -36.70
CA ASP A 279 -101.41 -32.71 -36.39
C ASP A 279 -102.14 -31.99 -37.53
N GLN A 280 -101.51 -30.98 -38.14
CA GLN A 280 -102.00 -30.31 -39.34
C GLN A 280 -102.14 -31.28 -40.52
N ASN A 281 -101.15 -32.13 -40.74
CA ASN A 281 -101.16 -33.12 -41.82
C ASN A 281 -102.20 -34.22 -41.58
N GLU A 282 -102.41 -34.65 -40.33
CA GLU A 282 -103.49 -35.57 -39.96
C GLU A 282 -104.88 -34.94 -40.21
N LEU A 283 -105.09 -33.69 -39.79
CA LEU A 283 -106.32 -32.95 -40.06
C LEU A 283 -106.58 -32.84 -41.56
N LEU A 284 -105.55 -32.48 -42.35
CA LEU A 284 -105.63 -32.44 -43.80
C LEU A 284 -105.99 -33.81 -44.39
N GLY A 285 -105.40 -34.89 -43.86
CA GLY A 285 -105.75 -36.26 -44.24
C GLY A 285 -107.21 -36.60 -43.96
N ARG A 286 -107.74 -36.24 -42.78
CA ARG A 286 -109.15 -36.43 -42.42
C ARG A 286 -110.08 -35.63 -43.34
N ILE A 287 -109.75 -34.37 -43.65
CA ILE A 287 -110.51 -33.54 -44.59
C ILE A 287 -110.53 -34.18 -45.97
N LYS A 288 -109.36 -34.60 -46.48
CA LYS A 288 -109.24 -35.31 -47.78
C LYS A 288 -110.09 -36.58 -47.81
N MET A 289 -110.07 -37.38 -46.75
CA MET A 289 -110.92 -38.57 -46.64
C MET A 289 -112.41 -38.21 -46.64
N ALA A 290 -112.82 -37.18 -45.90
CA ALA A 290 -114.21 -36.71 -45.89
C ALA A 290 -114.65 -36.23 -47.28
N ILE A 291 -113.80 -35.49 -48.01
CA ILE A 291 -114.04 -35.09 -49.40
C ILE A 291 -114.23 -36.32 -50.29
N ASN A 292 -113.34 -37.31 -50.21
CA ASN A 292 -113.48 -38.55 -50.98
C ASN A 292 -114.80 -39.28 -50.64
N ASN A 293 -115.11 -39.48 -49.35
CA ASN A 293 -116.33 -40.16 -48.91
C ASN A 293 -117.62 -39.44 -49.36
N VAL A 294 -117.63 -38.10 -49.36
CA VAL A 294 -118.81 -37.33 -49.81
C VAL A 294 -118.88 -37.32 -51.33
N SER A 295 -117.76 -37.12 -52.03
CA SER A 295 -117.73 -37.14 -53.51
C SER A 295 -118.16 -38.50 -54.06
N GLU A 296 -117.83 -39.62 -53.41
CA GLU A 296 -118.32 -40.96 -53.79
C GLU A 296 -119.85 -41.03 -53.87
N LYS A 297 -120.55 -40.31 -52.98
CA LYS A 297 -122.03 -40.25 -52.98
C LYS A 297 -122.60 -39.28 -54.01
N CYS A 298 -121.79 -38.37 -54.54
CA CYS A 298 -122.17 -37.36 -55.51
C CYS A 298 -121.94 -37.81 -56.96
N VAL A 299 -121.12 -38.84 -57.18
CA VAL A 299 -120.82 -39.41 -58.50
C VAL A 299 -122.08 -40.03 -59.12
N LYS A 300 -122.42 -39.59 -60.33
CA LYS A 300 -123.46 -40.16 -61.18
C LYS A 300 -122.83 -41.29 -62.01
N ALA A 301 -123.62 -42.28 -62.45
CA ALA A 301 -123.10 -43.47 -63.15
C ALA A 301 -122.34 -43.19 -64.48
N GLN A 302 -122.32 -41.95 -64.96
CA GLN A 302 -121.61 -41.51 -66.18
C GLN A 302 -120.33 -40.70 -65.88
N ASP A 303 -120.03 -40.40 -64.62
CA ASP A 303 -118.87 -39.58 -64.24
C ASP A 303 -117.57 -40.43 -64.17
N PRO A 304 -116.38 -39.84 -64.42
CA PRO A 304 -115.11 -40.55 -64.39
C PRO A 304 -114.74 -41.07 -62.99
N PRO A 305 -113.91 -42.13 -62.90
CA PRO A 305 -113.58 -42.77 -61.62
C PRO A 305 -112.89 -41.80 -60.66
N LEU A 306 -113.37 -41.74 -59.40
CA LEU A 306 -112.90 -40.78 -58.38
C LEU A 306 -111.39 -40.75 -58.14
N ASN A 307 -110.68 -41.85 -58.40
CA ASN A 307 -109.25 -41.95 -58.11
C ASN A 307 -108.38 -41.09 -59.04
N SER A 308 -108.90 -40.63 -60.19
CA SER A 308 -108.15 -39.79 -61.14
C SER A 308 -108.40 -38.28 -61.00
N LEU A 309 -109.33 -37.87 -60.13
CA LEU A 309 -109.70 -36.46 -59.92
C LEU A 309 -108.89 -35.81 -58.79
N GLU A 310 -108.46 -34.57 -58.99
CA GLU A 310 -107.86 -33.75 -57.94
C GLU A 310 -108.89 -33.33 -56.88
N TYR A 311 -108.44 -32.97 -55.68
CA TYR A 311 -109.35 -32.63 -54.57
C TYR A 311 -110.21 -31.39 -54.85
N GLU A 312 -109.71 -30.43 -55.64
CA GLU A 312 -110.47 -29.24 -56.07
C GLU A 312 -111.63 -29.62 -56.99
N GLU A 313 -111.41 -30.58 -57.88
CA GLU A 313 -112.42 -31.11 -58.80
C GLU A 313 -113.50 -31.91 -58.05
N LYS A 314 -113.08 -32.71 -57.05
CA LYS A 314 -114.01 -33.44 -56.17
C LYS A 314 -114.90 -32.50 -55.36
N LEU A 315 -114.35 -31.43 -54.81
CA LEU A 315 -115.13 -30.41 -54.10
C LEU A 315 -116.12 -29.71 -55.03
N SER A 316 -115.70 -29.41 -56.26
CA SER A 316 -116.58 -28.82 -57.29
C SER A 316 -117.74 -29.76 -57.65
N LEU A 317 -117.48 -31.06 -57.73
CA LEU A 317 -118.52 -32.08 -57.94
C LEU A 317 -119.51 -32.13 -56.78
N ILE A 318 -119.02 -32.14 -55.53
CA ILE A 318 -119.87 -32.08 -54.33
C ILE A 318 -120.74 -30.82 -54.36
N MET A 319 -120.15 -29.66 -54.71
CA MET A 319 -120.87 -28.39 -54.80
C MET A 319 -121.96 -28.45 -55.87
N ALA A 320 -121.66 -28.93 -57.08
CA ALA A 320 -122.64 -29.10 -58.15
C ALA A 320 -123.78 -30.03 -57.73
N PHE A 321 -123.46 -31.16 -57.09
CA PHE A 321 -124.46 -32.08 -56.57
C PHE A 321 -125.34 -31.46 -55.49
N LEU A 322 -124.77 -30.66 -54.58
CA LEU A 322 -125.53 -29.95 -53.56
C LEU A 322 -126.46 -28.90 -54.18
N VAL A 323 -125.98 -28.13 -55.16
CA VAL A 323 -126.81 -27.15 -55.89
C VAL A 323 -127.93 -27.85 -56.65
N ASP A 324 -127.63 -28.96 -57.33
CA ASP A 324 -128.62 -29.81 -57.99
C ASP A 324 -129.66 -30.30 -56.98
N LYS A 325 -129.25 -30.81 -55.81
CA LYS A 325 -130.17 -31.30 -54.77
C LYS A 325 -131.01 -30.18 -54.16
N ILE A 326 -130.45 -28.99 -53.96
CA ILE A 326 -131.20 -27.82 -53.51
C ILE A 326 -132.22 -27.39 -54.59
N ALA A 327 -131.83 -27.43 -55.87
CA ALA A 327 -132.74 -27.14 -56.97
C ALA A 327 -133.86 -28.18 -57.07
N VAL A 328 -133.54 -29.48 -56.90
CA VAL A 328 -134.53 -30.56 -56.86
C VAL A 328 -135.45 -30.43 -55.65
N GLU A 329 -134.95 -30.06 -54.48
CA GLU A 329 -135.76 -29.82 -53.28
C GLU A 329 -136.73 -28.65 -53.47
N ARG A 330 -136.27 -27.55 -54.10
CA ARG A 330 -137.14 -26.44 -54.51
C ARG A 330 -138.20 -26.87 -55.52
N MET A 331 -137.85 -27.72 -56.49
CA MET A 331 -138.83 -28.25 -57.47
C MET A 331 -139.81 -29.24 -56.84
N ALA A 332 -139.38 -30.08 -55.90
CA ALA A 332 -140.24 -31.01 -55.18
C ALA A 332 -141.26 -30.28 -54.27
N ARG A 333 -140.88 -29.14 -53.68
CA ARG A 333 -141.82 -28.26 -52.97
C ARG A 333 -142.88 -27.64 -53.89
N LEU A 334 -142.56 -27.40 -55.17
CA LEU A 334 -143.50 -26.84 -56.16
C LEU A 334 -144.36 -27.90 -56.86
N GLY A 335 -143.98 -29.19 -56.82
CA GLY A 335 -144.75 -30.31 -57.38
C GLY A 335 -145.77 -30.94 -56.43
N PHE A 336 -145.77 -30.60 -55.14
CA PHE A 336 -146.68 -31.18 -54.14
C PHE A 336 -148.08 -30.54 -54.11
N ASP A 337 -148.29 -29.40 -54.79
CA ASP A 337 -149.57 -28.68 -54.83
C ASP A 337 -150.54 -29.15 -55.94
N GLY A 338 -150.13 -30.11 -56.79
CA GLY A 338 -150.84 -30.47 -58.02
C GLY A 338 -151.82 -31.65 -58.00
N ASP A 339 -151.90 -32.45 -56.92
CA ASP A 339 -152.52 -33.80 -56.98
C ASP A 339 -153.60 -34.09 -55.89
N MET A 340 -154.31 -33.06 -55.39
CA MET A 340 -155.28 -33.19 -54.27
C MET A 340 -156.78 -33.09 -54.63
N TYR A 341 -157.21 -33.27 -55.89
CA TYR A 341 -158.65 -33.12 -56.27
C TYR A 341 -159.22 -34.16 -57.24
N THR A 342 -159.04 -35.48 -57.05
CA THR A 342 -159.81 -36.48 -57.82
C THR A 342 -160.06 -37.84 -57.13
N LEU A 343 -160.36 -37.92 -55.81
CA LEU A 343 -160.61 -39.24 -55.17
C LEU A 343 -161.57 -39.25 -53.94
N ASP A 344 -162.68 -38.50 -53.95
CA ASP A 344 -163.66 -38.52 -52.84
C ASP A 344 -165.14 -38.72 -53.25
N SER A 345 -165.48 -39.84 -53.92
CA SER A 345 -166.90 -40.18 -54.19
C SER A 345 -167.23 -41.66 -54.32
N ARG A 346 -166.50 -42.59 -53.67
CA ARG A 346 -166.90 -44.01 -53.65
C ARG A 346 -166.37 -44.83 -52.46
N ARG A 347 -166.70 -44.46 -51.22
CA ARG A 347 -166.82 -45.39 -50.07
C ARG A 347 -167.27 -44.65 -48.81
N LYS A 348 -168.59 -44.62 -48.56
CA LYS A 348 -169.27 -44.81 -47.26
C LYS A 348 -170.72 -44.27 -47.30
N SER A 349 -171.58 -45.01 -47.99
CA SER A 349 -172.86 -45.42 -47.41
C SER A 349 -172.64 -46.80 -46.74
N ALA A 350 -173.42 -47.09 -45.70
CA ALA A 350 -173.32 -48.22 -44.74
C ALA A 350 -172.37 -47.92 -43.55
N THR A 351 -172.84 -47.23 -42.49
CA THR A 351 -173.79 -47.60 -41.40
C THR A 351 -172.97 -47.77 -40.10
N SER A 352 -173.11 -46.93 -39.08
CA SER A 352 -174.24 -46.78 -38.13
C SER A 352 -174.40 -48.00 -37.19
N SER A 353 -174.58 -47.70 -35.89
CA SER A 353 -174.81 -48.58 -34.72
C SER A 353 -173.52 -49.19 -34.13
N LYS A 354 -173.16 -49.15 -32.84
CA LYS A 354 -173.70 -48.86 -31.48
C LYS A 354 -172.45 -48.53 -30.63
N SER A 355 -172.43 -47.87 -29.47
CA SER A 355 -173.34 -47.23 -28.53
C SER A 355 -172.47 -46.30 -27.67
#